data_AF-A0A1N7CZP3-F1
#
_entry.id   AF-A0A1N7CZP3-F1
#
_cell.length_a   1.000
_cell.length_b   1.000
_cell.length_c   1.000
_cell.angle_alpha   90.00
_cell.angle_beta   90.00
_cell.angle_gamma   90.00
#
_symmetry.space_group_name_H-M   'P 1'
#
loop_
_entity.id
_entity.type
_entity.pdbx_description
1 polymer ?
#
loop_
_entity_poly.entity_id
_entity_poly.type
_entity_poly.pdbx_seq_one_letter_code
_entity_poly.pdbx_strand_id
1 'polypeptide(L)'
;MADETPRLGLGTYDPGDEWDHTDTVEALDEHALVRGPITDRPSDGEYDDELYHATDQGITWRWDASSEDWTYFSGRGSADQPVPGTSHYEETSVETASIVNARTEETPVWNVEAHGIEGDGTTEVGQAVHTLLETVEQAGGGIVYFPPGRYLLERTPLIGDETIVLGAGRSTVLEGVRADGEEGRALISNVGYDATGYDGASNWGVCNVRIDSPTTNGILPAHAENVRLERIYGDAIYYHHIDVVSSKNVVVDGYWATCGGEGDSDAPIQFDNQVSGTAANGIWDGKRDARANDDGTPTSNCTLKNFEIDPTNDPEYGIHIHRDGNESITITDGHVTGCRHSAIRSDPGDLIDGLTIERVSCLDNARGISLGHAESGRRALTITNVTIRTADSGLASGSGLYASGFDGTSISNLIVDGPFTNSIIFDDMDDLKLSTVTATGADHQAFRFRENAEATLTTARAAECGTVGIYSGPESSVAYGGITFDDVGEEVVVDGEIREWVTSSSS
;
A
#
# COMPACT_ATOMS: atom_id res chain seq x y z
N MET A 1 -31.11 10.62 54.69
CA MET A 1 -29.74 11.17 54.62
C MET A 1 -28.98 10.37 53.59
N ALA A 2 -29.34 10.57 52.33
CA ALA A 2 -28.45 10.39 51.20
C ALA A 2 -28.46 11.78 50.59
N ASP A 3 -27.40 12.55 50.85
CA ASP A 3 -27.27 13.87 50.26
C ASP A 3 -27.10 13.70 48.75
N GLU A 4 -27.86 14.49 48.00
CA GLU A 4 -27.93 14.50 46.55
C GLU A 4 -26.52 14.74 46.00
N THR A 5 -25.97 13.80 45.22
CA THR A 5 -24.76 14.00 44.42
C THR A 5 -25.16 14.61 43.07
N PRO A 6 -25.08 15.94 42.87
CA PRO A 6 -25.64 16.61 41.70
C PRO A 6 -24.84 16.33 40.41
N ARG A 7 -23.64 15.76 40.53
CA ARG A 7 -22.68 15.58 39.43
C ARG A 7 -23.04 14.46 38.45
N LEU A 8 -23.70 13.40 38.89
CA LEU A 8 -24.04 12.28 38.00
C LEU A 8 -25.30 12.54 37.14
N GLY A 9 -25.98 13.68 37.31
CA GLY A 9 -27.20 13.99 36.55
C GLY A 9 -28.35 12.99 36.75
N LEU A 10 -28.26 12.07 37.71
CA LEU A 10 -29.20 10.94 37.85
C LEU A 10 -30.63 11.39 38.22
N GLY A 11 -30.83 12.66 38.54
CA GLY A 11 -32.13 13.28 38.81
C GLY A 11 -32.81 13.93 37.59
N THR A 12 -32.20 13.92 36.40
CA THR A 12 -32.77 14.56 35.20
C THR A 12 -33.45 13.61 34.22
N TYR A 13 -33.60 12.32 34.55
CA TYR A 13 -34.18 11.33 33.65
C TYR A 13 -35.66 11.05 33.99
N ASP A 14 -36.54 11.21 33.00
CA ASP A 14 -37.97 10.93 33.13
C ASP A 14 -38.24 9.41 33.18
N PRO A 15 -39.19 8.92 33.98
CA PRO A 15 -39.52 7.50 34.05
C PRO A 15 -40.14 7.02 32.72
N GLY A 16 -39.38 6.30 31.90
CA GLY A 16 -39.89 5.73 30.64
C GLY A 16 -38.85 5.35 29.59
N ASP A 17 -37.61 5.80 29.72
CA ASP A 17 -36.56 5.46 28.77
C ASP A 17 -35.99 4.06 29.05
N GLU A 18 -35.93 3.21 28.02
CA GLU A 18 -35.35 1.86 28.08
C GLU A 18 -33.83 1.96 28.27
N TRP A 19 -33.38 2.05 29.51
CA TRP A 19 -31.97 2.00 29.85
C TRP A 19 -31.42 0.58 29.69
N ASP A 20 -30.39 0.44 28.86
CA ASP A 20 -29.54 -0.74 28.90
C ASP A 20 -28.52 -0.58 30.04
N HIS A 21 -28.20 -1.67 30.73
CA HIS A 21 -27.23 -1.68 31.84
C HIS A 21 -25.85 -1.14 31.44
N THR A 22 -25.53 -1.14 30.14
CA THR A 22 -24.32 -0.59 29.54
C THR A 22 -24.26 0.94 29.68
N ASP A 23 -25.38 1.65 29.49
CA ASP A 23 -25.44 3.13 29.56
C ASP A 23 -25.13 3.65 30.97
N THR A 24 -25.49 2.88 32.00
CA THR A 24 -25.18 3.22 33.40
C THR A 24 -23.68 3.12 33.68
N VAL A 25 -23.02 2.12 33.10
CA VAL A 25 -21.60 1.86 33.30
C VAL A 25 -20.78 2.90 32.54
N GLU A 26 -21.16 3.23 31.31
CA GLU A 26 -20.48 4.25 30.50
C GLU A 26 -20.63 5.64 31.11
N ALA A 27 -21.84 6.04 31.54
CA ALA A 27 -22.05 7.31 32.23
C ALA A 27 -21.30 7.39 33.56
N LEU A 28 -21.20 6.28 34.30
CA LEU A 28 -20.41 6.23 35.53
C LEU A 28 -18.91 6.35 35.24
N ASP A 29 -18.40 5.67 34.21
CA ASP A 29 -16.98 5.69 33.85
C ASP A 29 -16.55 7.03 33.25
N GLU A 30 -17.44 7.72 32.53
CA GLU A 30 -17.23 9.06 31.99
C GLU A 30 -17.24 10.13 33.09
N HIS A 31 -18.08 10.00 34.11
CA HIS A 31 -18.19 11.00 35.18
C HIS A 31 -17.31 10.74 36.41
N ALA A 32 -16.90 9.50 36.67
CA ALA A 32 -16.13 9.13 37.86
C ALA A 32 -14.62 9.36 37.74
N LEU A 33 -14.10 9.51 36.52
CA LEU A 33 -12.67 9.68 36.26
C LEU A 33 -12.40 10.93 35.43
N VAL A 34 -11.84 11.97 36.05
CA VAL A 34 -11.34 13.14 35.32
C VAL A 34 -10.03 12.76 34.62
N ARG A 35 -9.84 13.15 33.36
CA ARG A 35 -8.66 12.81 32.56
C ARG A 35 -8.02 14.08 31.98
N GLY A 36 -6.69 14.18 32.00
CA GLY A 36 -5.94 15.30 31.43
C GLY A 36 -4.44 15.20 31.73
N PRO A 37 -3.58 16.12 31.24
CA PRO A 37 -2.17 16.15 31.63
C PRO A 37 -2.02 16.44 33.13
N ILE A 38 -0.91 16.05 33.75
CA ILE A 38 -0.71 16.23 35.21
C ILE A 38 -0.80 17.71 35.64
N THR A 39 -0.47 18.64 34.72
CA THR A 39 -0.55 20.09 34.94
C THR A 39 -1.96 20.61 35.14
N ASP A 40 -2.95 19.86 34.66
CA ASP A 40 -4.37 20.23 34.71
C ASP A 40 -5.08 19.55 35.88
N ARG A 41 -4.37 18.74 36.68
CA ARG A 41 -4.91 18.12 37.89
C ARG A 41 -5.29 19.23 38.89
N PRO A 42 -6.55 19.27 39.37
CA PRO A 42 -6.96 20.28 40.34
C PRO A 42 -6.16 20.15 41.64
N SER A 43 -6.00 21.27 42.35
CA SER A 43 -5.29 21.32 43.65
C SER A 43 -6.00 20.53 44.74
N ASP A 44 -7.30 20.33 44.59
CA ASP A 44 -8.24 19.77 45.54
C ASP A 44 -9.26 18.89 44.83
N GLY A 45 -9.70 17.83 45.50
CA GLY A 45 -10.81 17.00 45.04
C GLY A 45 -12.14 17.47 45.62
N GLU A 46 -13.21 17.34 44.85
CA GLU A 46 -14.57 17.71 45.24
C GLU A 46 -15.14 16.77 46.31
N TYR A 47 -14.68 15.51 46.34
CA TYR A 47 -15.13 14.48 47.29
C TYR A 47 -14.04 13.42 47.52
N ASP A 48 -14.13 12.74 48.66
CA ASP A 48 -13.22 11.64 49.01
C ASP A 48 -13.27 10.52 47.96
N ASP A 49 -12.11 9.96 47.61
CA ASP A 49 -11.93 8.99 46.53
C ASP A 49 -12.19 9.53 45.09
N GLU A 50 -12.25 10.84 44.85
CA GLU A 50 -12.27 11.38 43.47
C GLU A 50 -11.01 10.92 42.72
N LEU A 51 -11.15 10.51 41.45
CA LEU A 51 -10.04 10.02 40.64
C LEU A 51 -9.65 11.00 39.53
N TYR A 52 -8.35 11.20 39.36
CA TYR A 52 -7.76 11.95 38.25
C TYR A 52 -6.71 11.11 37.52
N HIS A 53 -6.91 10.83 36.23
CA HIS A 53 -5.95 10.13 35.39
C HIS A 53 -5.09 11.12 34.60
N ALA A 54 -3.82 11.23 35.01
CA ALA A 54 -2.79 12.02 34.33
C ALA A 54 -2.32 11.29 33.07
N THR A 55 -2.86 11.65 31.91
CA THR A 55 -2.67 10.92 30.64
C THR A 55 -1.24 10.97 30.12
N ASP A 56 -0.49 12.02 30.43
CA ASP A 56 0.92 12.23 30.07
C ASP A 56 1.89 11.42 30.92
N GLN A 57 1.46 11.03 32.13
CA GLN A 57 2.25 10.18 33.04
C GLN A 57 1.78 8.73 33.06
N GLY A 58 0.53 8.46 32.63
CA GLY A 58 -0.09 7.14 32.82
C GLY A 58 -0.33 6.81 34.29
N ILE A 59 -0.60 7.83 35.12
CA ILE A 59 -0.81 7.70 36.57
C ILE A 59 -2.22 8.13 36.93
N THR A 60 -2.92 7.31 37.72
CA THR A 60 -4.18 7.67 38.36
C THR A 60 -3.94 8.08 39.80
N TRP A 61 -4.44 9.27 40.14
CA TRP A 61 -4.45 9.84 41.47
C TRP A 61 -5.83 9.72 42.08
N ARG A 62 -5.88 9.64 43.41
CA ARG A 62 -7.10 9.56 44.20
C ARG A 62 -7.06 10.59 45.32
N TRP A 63 -8.07 11.45 45.37
CA TRP A 63 -8.21 12.44 46.45
C TRP A 63 -8.49 11.72 47.78
N ASP A 64 -7.70 12.01 48.81
CA ASP A 64 -7.92 11.54 50.17
C ASP A 64 -8.31 12.74 51.04
N ALA A 65 -9.60 12.87 51.31
CA ALA A 65 -10.17 14.00 52.05
C ALA A 65 -9.63 14.08 53.49
N SER A 66 -9.10 12.99 54.05
CA SER A 66 -8.50 13.00 55.39
C SER A 66 -7.10 13.63 55.41
N SER A 67 -6.39 13.57 54.28
CA SER A 67 -5.08 14.18 54.10
C SER A 67 -5.11 15.54 53.40
N GLU A 68 -6.26 15.90 52.82
CA GLU A 68 -6.43 17.08 51.94
C GLU A 68 -5.39 17.06 50.79
N ASP A 69 -5.09 15.87 50.25
CA ASP A 69 -4.11 15.70 49.16
C ASP A 69 -4.49 14.58 48.18
N TRP A 70 -3.92 14.64 46.98
CA TRP A 70 -3.99 13.61 45.96
C TRP A 70 -2.98 12.50 46.24
N THR A 71 -3.49 11.33 46.59
CA THR A 71 -2.68 10.13 46.81
C THR A 71 -2.51 9.34 45.51
N TYR A 72 -1.35 8.70 45.34
CA TYR A 72 -1.14 7.77 44.24
C TYR A 72 -2.10 6.57 44.39
N PHE A 73 -2.83 6.24 43.32
CA PHE A 73 -3.77 5.12 43.32
C PHE A 73 -3.30 3.97 42.45
N SER A 74 -2.92 4.24 41.19
CA SER A 74 -2.42 3.23 40.26
C SER A 74 -1.66 3.85 39.08
N GLY A 75 -0.91 3.06 38.32
CA GLY A 75 -0.13 3.51 37.16
C GLY A 75 1.34 3.06 37.22
N ARG A 76 2.17 3.61 36.35
CA ARG A 76 3.64 3.48 36.39
C ARG A 76 4.24 4.86 36.07
N GLY A 77 5.36 5.22 36.67
CA GLY A 77 6.00 6.53 36.46
C GLY A 77 6.12 7.42 37.71
N SER A 78 5.74 6.91 38.89
CA SER A 78 6.06 7.58 40.16
C SER A 78 7.49 7.25 40.60
N ALA A 79 8.05 8.04 41.53
CA ALA A 79 9.38 7.78 42.10
C ALA A 79 9.50 6.38 42.73
N ASP A 80 8.41 5.87 43.31
CA ASP A 80 8.38 4.56 43.98
C ASP A 80 7.98 3.41 43.04
N GLN A 81 7.45 3.71 41.84
CA GLN A 81 7.07 2.73 40.81
C GLN A 81 7.44 3.23 39.41
N PRO A 82 8.75 3.34 39.08
CA PRO A 82 9.20 3.85 37.79
C PRO A 82 8.71 2.95 36.65
N VAL A 83 8.47 3.52 35.47
CA VAL A 83 8.17 2.71 34.29
C VAL A 83 9.40 1.84 33.99
N PRO A 84 9.27 0.51 33.88
CA PRO A 84 10.38 -0.35 33.50
C PRO A 84 10.96 0.11 32.16
N GLY A 85 12.21 0.58 32.17
CA GLY A 85 12.89 1.13 31.00
C GLY A 85 13.07 2.66 30.98
N THR A 86 12.58 3.42 31.98
CA THR A 86 12.68 4.89 31.99
C THR A 86 13.29 5.48 33.28
N SER A 87 14.15 4.74 33.99
CA SER A 87 14.80 5.25 35.20
C SER A 87 15.50 6.59 34.93
N HIS A 88 15.19 7.59 35.75
CA HIS A 88 15.82 8.90 35.82
C HIS A 88 17.32 8.88 35.47
N TYR A 89 17.72 9.70 34.51
CA TYR A 89 19.13 10.03 34.27
C TYR A 89 19.64 10.90 35.43
N GLU A 90 20.06 10.27 36.53
CA GLU A 90 21.03 10.88 37.42
C GLU A 90 22.39 10.88 36.70
N GLU A 91 22.88 12.09 36.39
CA GLU A 91 24.25 12.45 36.01
C GLU A 91 25.21 11.27 35.74
N THR A 92 25.32 10.86 34.48
CA THR A 92 26.38 9.94 34.04
C THR A 92 27.58 10.75 33.54
N SER A 93 28.76 10.56 34.15
CA SER A 93 29.99 11.24 33.75
C SER A 93 30.58 10.64 32.46
N VAL A 94 31.02 11.52 31.55
CA VAL A 94 31.16 11.27 30.10
C VAL A 94 32.61 10.95 29.67
N GLU A 95 33.47 10.39 30.52
CA GLU A 95 34.91 10.38 30.17
C GLU A 95 35.47 9.15 29.42
N THR A 96 34.75 8.03 29.22
CA THR A 96 35.44 6.82 28.65
C THR A 96 34.63 5.85 27.78
N ALA A 97 33.48 6.22 27.24
CA ALA A 97 32.78 5.38 26.25
C ALA A 97 32.79 6.03 24.85
N SER A 98 33.72 5.60 24.00
CA SER A 98 33.65 5.87 22.55
C SER A 98 32.67 4.88 21.92
N ILE A 99 31.38 5.21 21.95
CA ILE A 99 30.40 4.65 21.02
C ILE A 99 30.39 5.58 19.81
N VAL A 100 30.88 5.10 18.66
CA VAL A 100 30.85 5.83 17.39
C VAL A 100 29.45 5.70 16.79
N ASN A 101 28.50 6.45 17.35
CA ASN A 101 27.28 6.90 16.68
C ASN A 101 26.66 8.04 17.50
N ALA A 102 27.41 9.12 17.68
CA ALA A 102 26.90 10.33 18.31
C ALA A 102 26.04 11.11 17.30
N ARG A 103 24.79 10.66 17.10
CA ARG A 103 23.71 11.52 16.58
C ARG A 103 23.45 12.59 17.66
N THR A 104 23.72 13.86 17.37
CA THR A 104 23.49 14.99 18.29
C THR A 104 22.02 15.45 18.30
N GLU A 105 21.65 16.24 19.31
CA GLU A 105 20.27 16.62 19.71
C GLU A 105 19.38 17.37 18.71
N GLU A 106 19.88 17.74 17.52
CA GLU A 106 19.02 18.23 16.45
C GLU A 106 19.29 17.36 15.21
N THR A 107 18.32 16.51 14.86
CA THR A 107 18.32 15.90 13.53
C THR A 107 18.21 17.05 12.54
N PRO A 108 19.18 17.27 11.64
CA PRO A 108 19.15 18.45 10.78
C PRO A 108 18.00 18.27 9.80
N VAL A 109 16.91 18.99 10.07
CA VAL A 109 15.86 19.23 9.10
C VAL A 109 16.37 20.35 8.21
N TRP A 110 16.77 19.98 7.00
CA TRP A 110 17.24 20.88 5.97
C TRP A 110 16.02 21.46 5.24
N ASN A 111 15.48 22.57 5.76
CA ASN A 111 14.37 23.27 5.09
C ASN A 111 14.90 23.93 3.81
N VAL A 112 14.36 23.54 2.65
CA VAL A 112 14.80 24.02 1.33
C VAL A 112 14.76 25.56 1.20
N GLU A 113 13.79 26.23 1.83
CA GLU A 113 13.68 27.70 1.79
C GLU A 113 14.88 28.39 2.47
N ALA A 114 15.45 27.78 3.52
CA ALA A 114 16.65 28.29 4.19
C ALA A 114 17.90 28.24 3.28
N HIS A 115 17.82 27.49 2.18
CA HIS A 115 18.84 27.38 1.15
C HIS A 115 18.48 28.15 -0.13
N GLY A 116 17.45 29.00 -0.09
CA GLY A 116 17.03 29.84 -1.22
C GLY A 116 16.31 29.07 -2.34
N ILE A 117 15.76 27.90 -2.03
CA ILE A 117 14.94 27.12 -2.96
C ILE A 117 13.48 27.54 -2.76
N GLU A 118 12.90 28.16 -3.79
CA GLU A 118 11.54 28.72 -3.74
C GLU A 118 10.53 27.74 -4.37
N GLY A 119 9.40 27.54 -3.71
CA GLY A 119 8.27 26.75 -4.21
C GLY A 119 7.19 27.61 -4.88
N ASP A 120 7.58 28.55 -5.74
CA ASP A 120 6.69 29.56 -6.34
C ASP A 120 5.93 29.07 -7.60
N GLY A 121 6.27 27.88 -8.11
CA GLY A 121 5.72 27.31 -9.33
C GLY A 121 6.21 27.96 -10.63
N THR A 122 7.24 28.81 -10.59
CA THR A 122 7.82 29.46 -11.77
C THR A 122 9.34 29.41 -11.84
N THR A 123 10.01 29.29 -10.69
CA THR A 123 11.45 29.21 -10.58
C THR A 123 11.90 27.75 -10.71
N GLU A 124 12.80 27.49 -11.65
CA GLU A 124 13.50 26.20 -11.79
C GLU A 124 14.48 26.02 -10.62
N VAL A 125 14.30 24.94 -9.86
CA VAL A 125 15.05 24.68 -8.62
C VAL A 125 15.71 23.32 -8.57
N GLY A 126 15.58 22.48 -9.61
CA GLY A 126 16.11 21.13 -9.66
C GLY A 126 17.60 21.04 -9.36
N GLN A 127 18.42 21.95 -9.91
CA GLN A 127 19.85 22.01 -9.61
C GLN A 127 20.15 22.40 -8.16
N ALA A 128 19.41 23.36 -7.60
CA ALA A 128 19.61 23.78 -6.22
C ALA A 128 19.21 22.67 -5.23
N VAL A 129 18.09 21.98 -5.51
CA VAL A 129 17.65 20.80 -4.75
C VAL A 129 18.68 19.68 -4.83
N HIS A 130 19.22 19.38 -6.02
CA HIS A 130 20.25 18.35 -6.18
C HIS A 130 21.49 18.65 -5.35
N THR A 131 21.99 19.89 -5.39
CA THR A 131 23.16 20.29 -4.59
C THR A 131 22.89 20.26 -3.08
N LEU A 132 21.67 20.58 -2.65
CA LEU A 132 21.29 20.42 -1.25
C LEU A 132 21.32 18.94 -0.85
N LEU A 133 20.76 18.04 -1.65
CA LEU A 133 20.78 16.59 -1.39
C LEU A 133 22.21 16.03 -1.32
N GLU A 134 23.11 16.43 -2.22
CA GLU A 134 24.54 16.09 -2.13
C GLU A 134 25.16 16.56 -0.81
N THR A 135 24.77 17.75 -0.33
CA THR A 135 25.26 18.29 0.95
C THR A 135 24.74 17.48 2.13
N VAL A 136 23.47 17.07 2.10
CA VAL A 136 22.86 16.23 3.14
C VAL A 136 23.49 14.84 3.17
N GLU A 137 23.71 14.22 2.01
CA GLU A 137 24.42 12.95 1.89
C GLU A 137 25.84 13.05 2.49
N GLN A 138 26.60 14.10 2.13
CA GLN A 138 27.94 14.34 2.68
C GLN A 138 27.93 14.58 4.20
N ALA A 139 26.81 15.05 4.75
CA ALA A 139 26.59 15.21 6.18
C ALA A 139 26.14 13.90 6.88
N GLY A 140 26.00 12.80 6.14
CA GLY A 140 25.58 11.48 6.64
C GLY A 140 24.07 11.25 6.62
N GLY A 141 23.33 11.99 5.78
CA GLY A 141 21.88 11.89 5.64
C GLY A 141 21.11 12.91 6.48
N GLY A 142 19.79 12.74 6.57
CA GLY A 142 18.90 13.65 7.29
C GLY A 142 17.53 13.81 6.64
N ILE A 143 16.80 14.85 7.04
CA ILE A 143 15.48 15.15 6.47
C ILE A 143 15.61 16.43 5.65
N VAL A 144 15.31 16.36 4.35
CA VAL A 144 15.15 17.55 3.49
C VAL A 144 13.67 17.91 3.45
N TYR A 145 13.31 19.02 4.08
CA TYR A 145 11.92 19.44 4.22
C TYR A 145 11.53 20.47 3.15
N PHE A 146 10.46 20.17 2.42
CA PHE A 146 9.82 21.03 1.44
C PHE A 146 8.52 21.60 2.01
N PRO A 147 8.48 22.88 2.40
CA PRO A 147 7.24 23.57 2.78
C PRO A 147 6.18 23.55 1.66
N PRO A 148 4.93 23.96 1.96
CA PRO A 148 3.91 24.18 0.94
C PRO A 148 4.43 25.04 -0.22
N GLY A 149 4.21 24.60 -1.46
CA GLY A 149 4.72 25.25 -2.65
C GLY A 149 4.72 24.31 -3.85
N ARG A 150 4.98 24.85 -5.03
CA ARG A 150 5.19 24.09 -6.28
C ARG A 150 6.65 24.27 -6.70
N TYR A 151 7.38 23.16 -6.78
CA TYR A 151 8.82 23.15 -7.05
C TYR A 151 9.06 22.59 -8.45
N LEU A 152 9.56 23.43 -9.36
CA LEU A 152 9.85 23.03 -10.74
C LEU A 152 11.25 22.39 -10.80
N LEU A 153 11.32 21.12 -11.21
CA LEU A 153 12.54 20.33 -11.28
C LEU A 153 12.93 20.11 -12.75
N GLU A 154 13.75 21.00 -13.28
CA GLU A 154 14.31 20.98 -14.65
C GLU A 154 15.35 19.88 -14.88
N ARG A 155 15.76 19.21 -13.81
CA ARG A 155 16.59 18.01 -13.79
C ARG A 155 16.12 17.08 -12.69
N THR A 156 16.55 15.82 -12.74
CA THR A 156 16.31 14.82 -11.70
C THR A 156 17.26 15.05 -10.52
N PRO A 157 16.78 15.45 -9.33
CA PRO A 157 17.59 15.43 -8.12
C PRO A 157 17.81 13.99 -7.66
N LEU A 158 18.95 13.72 -7.02
CA LEU A 158 19.34 12.38 -6.58
C LEU A 158 19.42 12.35 -5.06
N ILE A 159 18.73 11.40 -4.44
CA ILE A 159 18.70 11.21 -2.99
C ILE A 159 19.80 10.21 -2.61
N GLY A 160 20.68 10.61 -1.69
CA GLY A 160 21.75 9.75 -1.15
C GLY A 160 21.27 8.86 0.01
N ASP A 161 22.21 8.14 0.61
CA ASP A 161 21.95 7.27 1.77
C ASP A 161 21.33 8.03 2.96
N GLU A 162 20.56 7.33 3.79
CA GLU A 162 20.03 7.82 5.08
C GLU A 162 19.24 9.14 4.98
N THR A 163 18.63 9.41 3.82
CA THR A 163 18.00 10.70 3.50
C THR A 163 16.50 10.56 3.25
N ILE A 164 15.69 11.37 3.93
CA ILE A 164 14.25 11.47 3.70
C ILE A 164 13.92 12.83 3.08
N VAL A 165 13.29 12.82 1.91
CA VAL A 165 12.60 13.99 1.36
C VAL A 165 11.19 14.04 1.96
N LEU A 166 10.86 15.14 2.63
CA LEU A 166 9.59 15.31 3.34
C LEU A 166 8.86 16.56 2.84
N GLY A 167 7.65 16.40 2.32
CA GLY A 167 6.76 17.52 2.02
C GLY A 167 5.73 17.80 3.10
N ALA A 168 4.91 18.83 2.85
CA ALA A 168 3.76 19.23 3.67
C ALA A 168 2.44 18.57 3.22
N GLY A 169 2.50 17.40 2.56
CA GLY A 169 1.36 16.67 2.03
C GLY A 169 0.96 17.19 0.64
N ARG A 170 -0.35 17.25 0.38
CA ARG A 170 -0.90 17.70 -0.92
C ARG A 170 -0.51 19.12 -1.31
N SER A 171 -0.05 19.94 -0.37
CA SER A 171 0.37 21.32 -0.62
C SER A 171 1.82 21.46 -1.09
N THR A 172 2.62 20.39 -1.03
CA THR A 172 3.97 20.35 -1.62
C THR A 172 3.86 19.63 -2.95
N VAL A 173 3.96 20.37 -4.04
CA VAL A 173 3.86 19.83 -5.41
C VAL A 173 5.26 19.78 -6.02
N LEU A 174 5.63 18.59 -6.48
CA LEU A 174 6.83 18.37 -7.26
C LEU A 174 6.43 18.20 -8.72
N GLU A 175 6.98 19.05 -9.58
CA GLU A 175 6.70 19.09 -11.01
C GLU A 175 8.01 18.99 -11.77
N GLY A 176 8.10 18.05 -12.70
CA GLY A 176 9.22 17.87 -13.58
C GLY A 176 8.96 18.57 -14.89
N VAL A 177 9.93 19.38 -15.31
CA VAL A 177 9.91 20.05 -16.61
C VAL A 177 11.04 19.48 -17.48
N ARG A 178 10.71 19.07 -18.70
CA ARG A 178 11.67 18.55 -19.68
C ARG A 178 11.56 19.33 -20.98
N ALA A 179 12.67 19.39 -21.71
CA ALA A 179 12.66 19.91 -23.07
C ALA A 179 11.94 18.92 -24.00
N ASP A 180 11.34 19.45 -25.07
CA ASP A 180 10.69 18.63 -26.10
C ASP A 180 11.61 17.49 -26.58
N GLY A 181 11.13 16.25 -26.49
CA GLY A 181 11.85 15.04 -26.88
C GLY A 181 12.71 14.39 -25.78
N GLU A 182 12.78 15.00 -24.59
CA GLU A 182 13.50 14.48 -23.41
C GLU A 182 12.53 14.07 -22.27
N GLU A 183 11.27 13.79 -22.61
CA GLU A 183 10.22 13.40 -21.67
C GLU A 183 10.43 11.98 -21.09
N GLY A 184 9.76 11.69 -19.97
CA GLY A 184 9.64 10.34 -19.40
C GLY A 184 10.81 9.87 -18.53
N ARG A 185 11.86 10.68 -18.34
CA ARG A 185 12.87 10.43 -17.30
C ARG A 185 12.29 10.66 -15.90
N ALA A 186 12.93 10.12 -14.87
CA ALA A 186 12.47 10.28 -13.49
C ALA A 186 12.40 11.74 -13.04
N LEU A 187 11.41 12.07 -12.22
CA LEU A 187 11.29 13.33 -11.48
C LEU A 187 12.34 13.38 -10.38
N ILE A 188 12.43 12.30 -9.60
CA ILE A 188 13.37 12.08 -8.50
C ILE A 188 13.86 10.63 -8.55
N SER A 189 15.14 10.42 -8.25
CA SER A 189 15.75 9.09 -8.14
C SER A 189 16.83 9.09 -7.04
N ASN A 190 17.60 8.02 -6.94
CA ASN A 190 18.66 7.85 -5.96
C ASN A 190 20.07 8.04 -6.55
N VAL A 191 21.03 8.34 -5.67
CA VAL A 191 22.45 8.18 -6.00
C VAL A 191 22.71 6.70 -6.30
N GLY A 192 23.57 6.42 -7.28
CA GLY A 192 23.84 5.06 -7.72
C GLY A 192 22.66 4.37 -8.42
N TYR A 193 21.74 5.13 -9.04
CA TYR A 193 20.69 4.58 -9.91
C TYR A 193 21.25 3.74 -11.07
N ASP A 194 22.51 3.95 -11.46
CA ASP A 194 23.26 3.20 -12.45
C ASP A 194 24.24 2.21 -11.80
N ALA A 195 24.06 1.85 -10.53
CA ALA A 195 24.82 0.77 -9.93
C ALA A 195 24.37 -0.59 -10.50
N THR A 196 25.01 -1.66 -10.04
CA THR A 196 24.56 -3.04 -10.29
C THR A 196 24.15 -3.67 -8.96
N GLY A 197 23.36 -4.74 -8.99
CA GLY A 197 22.80 -5.32 -7.79
C GLY A 197 21.95 -4.30 -7.04
N TYR A 198 22.13 -4.24 -5.73
CA TYR A 198 21.48 -3.26 -4.85
C TYR A 198 22.49 -2.23 -4.30
N ASP A 199 23.52 -1.90 -5.08
CA ASP A 199 24.62 -1.02 -4.67
C ASP A 199 24.30 0.49 -4.86
N GLY A 200 23.08 0.83 -5.26
CA GLY A 200 22.55 2.19 -5.23
C GLY A 200 22.24 2.64 -3.80
N ALA A 201 21.80 3.90 -3.63
CA ALA A 201 21.54 4.44 -2.30
C ALA A 201 20.50 3.62 -1.53
N SER A 202 20.68 3.62 -0.22
CA SER A 202 19.95 2.81 0.73
C SER A 202 19.35 3.64 1.88
N ASN A 203 18.31 3.12 2.52
CA ASN A 203 17.66 3.73 3.68
C ASN A 203 17.17 5.16 3.42
N TRP A 204 16.60 5.40 2.24
CA TRP A 204 16.09 6.70 1.82
C TRP A 204 14.57 6.67 1.57
N GLY A 205 13.97 7.84 1.40
CA GLY A 205 12.54 7.90 1.15
C GLY A 205 12.01 9.25 0.69
N VAL A 206 10.78 9.21 0.20
CA VAL A 206 9.98 10.39 -0.17
C VAL A 206 8.64 10.30 0.52
N CYS A 207 8.29 11.33 1.27
CA CYS A 207 7.13 11.33 2.15
C CYS A 207 6.29 12.60 1.95
N ASN A 208 4.96 12.47 1.93
CA ASN A 208 4.03 13.60 2.00
C ASN A 208 4.20 14.61 0.86
N VAL A 209 4.20 14.15 -0.39
CA VAL A 209 4.34 15.01 -1.56
C VAL A 209 3.24 14.71 -2.57
N ARG A 210 2.88 15.72 -3.34
CA ARG A 210 2.08 15.60 -4.55
C ARG A 210 3.00 15.62 -5.78
N ILE A 211 2.76 14.71 -6.72
CA ILE A 211 3.44 14.63 -8.01
C ILE A 211 2.46 15.11 -9.07
N ASP A 212 2.81 16.16 -9.79
CA ASP A 212 2.05 16.72 -10.90
C ASP A 212 3.06 17.03 -12.01
N SER A 213 3.38 16.00 -12.79
CA SER A 213 4.57 15.98 -13.65
C SER A 213 4.29 15.37 -15.03
N PRO A 214 3.53 16.05 -15.89
CA PRO A 214 3.08 15.50 -17.17
C PRO A 214 4.21 15.21 -18.16
N THR A 215 5.44 15.67 -17.93
CA THR A 215 6.59 15.47 -18.83
C THR A 215 7.63 14.48 -18.30
N THR A 216 7.44 13.93 -17.10
CA THR A 216 8.39 13.01 -16.47
C THR A 216 7.69 11.78 -15.91
N ASN A 217 8.44 10.71 -15.69
CA ASN A 217 8.05 9.72 -14.70
C ASN A 217 8.22 10.32 -13.29
N GLY A 218 7.61 9.72 -12.28
CA GLY A 218 7.64 10.22 -10.91
C GLY A 218 8.89 9.76 -10.17
N ILE A 219 8.71 9.02 -9.09
CA ILE A 219 9.78 8.54 -8.23
C ILE A 219 10.31 7.22 -8.80
N LEU A 220 11.61 7.16 -9.06
CA LEU A 220 12.30 6.00 -9.62
C LEU A 220 13.39 5.48 -8.67
N PRO A 221 13.10 4.58 -7.73
CA PRO A 221 14.13 3.78 -7.07
C PRO A 221 14.76 2.83 -8.08
N ALA A 222 16.08 2.91 -8.25
CA ALA A 222 16.84 2.06 -9.17
C ALA A 222 18.08 1.48 -8.47
N HIS A 223 18.23 0.15 -8.49
CA HIS A 223 19.32 -0.56 -7.79
C HIS A 223 19.44 -0.18 -6.31
N ALA A 224 18.33 0.22 -5.67
CA ALA A 224 18.31 0.74 -4.31
C ALA A 224 17.90 -0.35 -3.30
N GLU A 225 18.20 -0.12 -2.02
CA GLU A 225 17.75 -0.99 -0.92
C GLU A 225 17.07 -0.19 0.21
N ASN A 226 16.01 -0.73 0.81
CA ASN A 226 15.31 -0.15 1.97
C ASN A 226 14.73 1.25 1.66
N VAL A 227 13.85 1.32 0.67
CA VAL A 227 13.23 2.58 0.23
C VAL A 227 11.84 2.74 0.83
N ARG A 228 11.55 3.90 1.42
CA ARG A 228 10.23 4.24 1.96
C ARG A 228 9.57 5.34 1.14
N LEU A 229 8.47 5.00 0.48
CA LEU A 229 7.60 5.96 -0.21
C LEU A 229 6.28 6.05 0.55
N GLU A 230 5.98 7.20 1.14
CA GLU A 230 4.82 7.34 2.02
C GLU A 230 3.97 8.55 1.66
N ARG A 231 2.65 8.37 1.65
CA ARG A 231 1.68 9.45 1.45
C ARG A 231 1.99 10.26 0.19
N ILE A 232 2.04 9.54 -0.93
CA ILE A 232 2.28 10.09 -2.26
C ILE A 232 0.94 10.35 -2.94
N TYR A 233 0.74 11.57 -3.43
CA TYR A 233 -0.47 11.98 -4.14
C TYR A 233 -0.13 12.19 -5.62
N GLY A 234 -0.63 11.34 -6.50
CA GLY A 234 -0.43 11.43 -7.94
C GLY A 234 -1.54 12.21 -8.64
N ASP A 235 -1.12 13.12 -9.52
CA ASP A 235 -1.97 13.89 -10.43
C ASP A 235 -1.63 13.55 -11.91
N ALA A 236 -1.17 14.52 -12.71
CA ALA A 236 -0.71 14.28 -14.06
C ALA A 236 0.67 13.61 -14.07
N ILE A 237 0.89 12.67 -14.97
CA ILE A 237 2.17 11.97 -15.11
C ILE A 237 2.40 11.52 -16.54
N TYR A 238 3.67 11.40 -16.94
CA TYR A 238 4.02 10.92 -18.27
C TYR A 238 3.73 9.42 -18.44
N TYR A 239 4.43 8.53 -17.69
CA TYR A 239 4.09 7.10 -17.64
C TYR A 239 3.67 6.62 -16.26
N HIS A 240 4.57 6.74 -15.28
CA HIS A 240 4.40 6.13 -13.95
C HIS A 240 4.66 7.15 -12.84
N HIS A 241 3.83 7.18 -11.79
CA HIS A 241 4.11 8.00 -10.60
C HIS A 241 5.20 7.38 -9.73
N ILE A 242 5.23 6.05 -9.66
CA ILE A 242 6.26 5.29 -8.96
C ILE A 242 6.65 4.13 -9.86
N ASP A 243 7.95 4.01 -10.10
CA ASP A 243 8.53 2.96 -10.95
C ASP A 243 9.71 2.34 -10.21
N VAL A 244 9.48 1.19 -9.58
CA VAL A 244 10.48 0.50 -8.76
C VAL A 244 11.29 -0.42 -9.64
N VAL A 245 12.56 -0.07 -9.90
CA VAL A 245 13.41 -0.76 -10.88
C VAL A 245 14.56 -1.47 -10.19
N SER A 246 14.67 -2.79 -10.36
CA SER A 246 15.77 -3.61 -9.83
C SER A 246 16.16 -3.29 -8.38
N SER A 247 15.15 -3.05 -7.53
CA SER A 247 15.33 -2.54 -6.16
C SER A 247 14.78 -3.51 -5.13
N LYS A 248 15.27 -3.41 -3.89
CA LYS A 248 14.93 -4.35 -2.81
C LYS A 248 14.39 -3.66 -1.56
N ASN A 249 13.44 -4.31 -0.89
CA ASN A 249 12.83 -3.80 0.34
C ASN A 249 12.18 -2.42 0.15
N VAL A 250 11.44 -2.24 -0.94
CA VAL A 250 10.72 -0.97 -1.21
C VAL A 250 9.30 -1.06 -0.66
N VAL A 251 8.92 -0.08 0.17
CA VAL A 251 7.56 0.03 0.70
C VAL A 251 6.91 1.30 0.20
N VAL A 252 5.78 1.15 -0.49
CA VAL A 252 4.84 2.21 -0.85
C VAL A 252 3.64 2.12 0.08
N ASP A 253 3.44 3.13 0.94
CA ASP A 253 2.40 3.16 1.97
C ASP A 253 1.60 4.47 1.89
N GLY A 254 0.31 4.40 1.54
CA GLY A 254 -0.48 5.60 1.34
C GLY A 254 -0.22 6.20 -0.04
N TYR A 255 -0.84 5.64 -1.08
CA TYR A 255 -0.72 6.15 -2.45
C TYR A 255 -2.09 6.50 -3.01
N TRP A 256 -2.24 7.70 -3.57
CA TRP A 256 -3.51 8.16 -4.15
C TRP A 256 -3.30 8.77 -5.52
N ALA A 257 -3.71 8.08 -6.58
CA ALA A 257 -3.81 8.62 -7.94
C ALA A 257 -5.29 8.87 -8.26
N THR A 258 -5.79 10.05 -7.91
CA THR A 258 -7.24 10.40 -7.96
C THR A 258 -7.54 11.58 -8.87
N CYS A 259 -6.51 12.32 -9.27
CA CYS A 259 -6.61 13.42 -10.20
C CYS A 259 -5.95 12.93 -11.49
N GLY A 260 -6.71 12.62 -12.53
CA GLY A 260 -6.08 12.40 -13.84
C GLY A 260 -5.65 13.73 -14.45
N GLY A 261 -4.67 13.69 -15.35
CA GLY A 261 -4.22 14.82 -16.16
C GLY A 261 -3.87 14.39 -17.57
N GLU A 262 -3.55 15.36 -18.44
CA GLU A 262 -3.03 15.08 -19.78
C GLU A 262 -1.68 14.35 -19.66
N GLY A 263 -1.62 13.11 -20.13
CA GLY A 263 -0.44 12.24 -20.08
C GLY A 263 -0.79 10.83 -20.54
N ASP A 264 0.15 10.17 -21.22
CA ASP A 264 0.01 8.80 -21.71
C ASP A 264 0.36 7.79 -20.59
N SER A 265 -0.23 7.97 -19.40
CA SER A 265 0.08 7.09 -18.27
C SER A 265 -0.36 5.66 -18.57
N ASP A 266 0.62 4.79 -18.71
CA ASP A 266 0.40 3.35 -18.91
C ASP A 266 -0.03 2.68 -17.60
N ALA A 267 0.68 2.97 -16.51
CA ALA A 267 0.39 2.45 -15.17
C ALA A 267 0.88 3.40 -14.07
N PRO A 268 0.03 3.91 -13.16
CA PRO A 268 0.50 4.81 -12.10
C PRO A 268 1.57 4.19 -11.18
N ILE A 269 1.51 2.88 -10.92
CA ILE A 269 2.53 2.12 -10.18
C ILE A 269 3.12 1.02 -11.07
N GLN A 270 4.44 0.93 -11.08
CA GLN A 270 5.18 -0.14 -11.74
C GLN A 270 6.22 -0.77 -10.81
N PHE A 271 6.30 -2.11 -10.84
CA PHE A 271 7.42 -2.90 -10.36
C PHE A 271 8.13 -3.50 -11.58
N ASP A 272 9.38 -3.14 -11.79
CA ASP A 272 10.10 -3.35 -13.05
C ASP A 272 11.51 -3.89 -12.79
N ASN A 273 12.11 -4.46 -13.84
CA ASN A 273 13.48 -4.96 -13.81
C ASN A 273 14.31 -4.33 -14.93
N GLN A 274 15.54 -3.92 -14.58
CA GLN A 274 16.52 -3.47 -15.54
C GLN A 274 17.21 -4.68 -16.19
N VAL A 275 16.62 -5.15 -17.27
CA VAL A 275 17.13 -6.27 -18.09
C VAL A 275 17.77 -5.77 -19.38
N SER A 276 18.56 -6.64 -20.01
CA SER A 276 19.25 -6.35 -21.27
C SER A 276 18.30 -5.80 -22.35
N GLY A 277 18.55 -4.57 -22.80
CA GLY A 277 17.77 -3.92 -23.85
C GLY A 277 16.72 -2.92 -23.35
N THR A 278 16.55 -2.78 -22.03
CA THR A 278 15.67 -1.78 -21.44
C THR A 278 16.25 -0.37 -21.61
N ALA A 279 15.48 0.54 -22.22
CA ALA A 279 15.94 1.90 -22.53
C ALA A 279 15.20 3.03 -21.79
N ALA A 280 14.11 2.69 -21.08
CA ALA A 280 13.20 3.67 -20.49
C ALA A 280 13.68 4.19 -19.12
N ASN A 281 14.29 3.33 -18.31
CA ASN A 281 14.57 3.64 -16.91
C ASN A 281 15.85 4.49 -16.79
N GLY A 282 15.68 5.73 -16.35
CA GLY A 282 16.79 6.67 -16.26
C GLY A 282 16.40 8.04 -15.75
N ILE A 283 17.40 8.89 -15.66
CA ILE A 283 17.34 10.25 -15.12
C ILE A 283 17.74 11.26 -16.18
N TRP A 284 17.32 12.51 -15.98
CA TRP A 284 17.76 13.66 -16.77
C TRP A 284 18.67 14.52 -15.90
N ASP A 285 19.96 14.63 -16.25
CA ASP A 285 20.93 15.38 -15.44
C ASP A 285 20.90 16.91 -15.69
N GLY A 286 19.95 17.38 -16.51
CA GLY A 286 19.87 18.75 -17.00
C GLY A 286 20.55 18.97 -18.35
N LYS A 287 21.26 17.98 -18.87
CA LYS A 287 21.98 18.05 -20.15
C LYS A 287 21.81 16.82 -21.02
N ARG A 288 21.70 15.66 -20.40
CA ARG A 288 21.57 14.37 -21.08
C ARG A 288 20.80 13.38 -20.24
N ASP A 289 20.24 12.42 -20.96
CA ASP A 289 19.77 11.17 -20.39
C ASP A 289 20.92 10.32 -19.86
N ALA A 290 20.70 9.73 -18.69
CA ALA A 290 21.53 8.66 -18.16
C ALA A 290 20.63 7.54 -17.62
N ARG A 291 21.04 6.28 -17.83
CA ARG A 291 20.19 5.10 -17.64
C ARG A 291 20.62 4.29 -16.44
N ALA A 292 19.67 3.57 -15.85
CA ALA A 292 19.99 2.45 -14.96
C ALA A 292 20.77 1.37 -15.74
N ASN A 293 21.59 0.59 -15.04
CA ASN A 293 22.45 -0.40 -15.69
C ASN A 293 21.72 -1.72 -15.91
N ASP A 294 21.80 -2.26 -17.11
CA ASP A 294 21.25 -3.58 -17.45
C ASP A 294 22.09 -4.69 -16.82
N ASP A 295 21.61 -5.26 -15.72
CA ASP A 295 22.29 -6.39 -15.06
C ASP A 295 21.37 -7.54 -14.66
N GLY A 296 20.05 -7.40 -14.87
CA GLY A 296 19.07 -8.42 -14.53
C GLY A 296 18.87 -8.60 -13.02
N THR A 297 19.24 -7.61 -12.21
CA THR A 297 18.95 -7.60 -10.77
C THR A 297 17.44 -7.61 -10.57
N PRO A 298 16.90 -8.52 -9.75
CA PRO A 298 15.47 -8.60 -9.51
C PRO A 298 14.96 -7.45 -8.64
N THR A 299 13.74 -7.00 -8.90
CA THR A 299 12.96 -6.21 -7.95
C THR A 299 12.37 -7.17 -6.93
N SER A 300 12.78 -7.01 -5.67
CA SER A 300 12.54 -8.03 -4.65
C SER A 300 12.02 -7.46 -3.32
N ASN A 301 11.14 -8.24 -2.66
CA ASN A 301 10.59 -7.91 -1.34
C ASN A 301 9.98 -6.50 -1.28
N CYS A 302 9.12 -6.19 -2.27
CA CYS A 302 8.48 -4.88 -2.37
C CYS A 302 7.01 -4.96 -1.97
N THR A 303 6.51 -3.92 -1.31
CA THR A 303 5.13 -3.86 -0.83
C THR A 303 4.47 -2.56 -1.28
N LEU A 304 3.31 -2.67 -1.93
CA LEU A 304 2.34 -1.58 -2.10
C LEU A 304 1.18 -1.82 -1.13
N LYS A 305 0.88 -0.83 -0.28
CA LYS A 305 -0.24 -0.91 0.66
C LYS A 305 -0.95 0.41 0.90
N ASN A 306 -2.19 0.35 1.38
CA ASN A 306 -3.02 1.52 1.70
C ASN A 306 -3.14 2.46 0.50
N PHE A 307 -3.66 1.97 -0.62
CA PHE A 307 -3.64 2.71 -1.88
C PHE A 307 -5.02 2.87 -2.53
N GLU A 308 -5.14 3.90 -3.36
CA GLU A 308 -6.29 4.21 -4.17
C GLU A 308 -5.82 4.69 -5.55
N ILE A 309 -6.23 3.96 -6.58
CA ILE A 309 -5.98 4.30 -7.98
C ILE A 309 -7.35 4.48 -8.62
N ASP A 310 -7.75 5.74 -8.78
CA ASP A 310 -8.99 6.15 -9.45
C ASP A 310 -8.72 7.38 -10.35
N PRO A 311 -7.80 7.26 -11.32
CA PRO A 311 -7.36 8.41 -12.08
C PRO A 311 -8.32 8.70 -13.23
N THR A 312 -8.61 9.98 -13.45
CA THR A 312 -9.56 10.43 -14.48
C THR A 312 -9.00 10.41 -15.90
N ASN A 313 -7.77 9.92 -16.10
CA ASN A 313 -7.11 9.84 -17.41
C ASN A 313 -7.18 8.44 -18.03
N ASP A 314 -7.97 7.53 -17.45
CA ASP A 314 -8.21 6.18 -17.97
C ASP A 314 -6.91 5.45 -18.34
N PRO A 315 -5.99 5.20 -17.39
CA PRO A 315 -4.72 4.54 -17.69
C PRO A 315 -4.97 3.15 -18.26
N GLU A 316 -3.98 2.59 -18.95
CA GLU A 316 -4.12 1.22 -19.46
C GLU A 316 -4.21 0.23 -18.29
N TYR A 317 -3.34 0.40 -17.29
CA TYR A 317 -3.25 -0.44 -16.10
C TYR A 317 -3.25 0.39 -14.81
N GLY A 318 -3.64 -0.22 -13.69
CA GLY A 318 -3.45 0.40 -12.37
C GLY A 318 -2.07 0.12 -11.80
N ILE A 319 -1.75 -1.17 -11.69
CA ILE A 319 -0.47 -1.68 -11.19
C ILE A 319 0.12 -2.62 -12.22
N HIS A 320 1.38 -2.40 -12.61
CA HIS A 320 2.08 -3.21 -13.60
C HIS A 320 3.33 -3.87 -13.00
N ILE A 321 3.39 -5.20 -13.07
CA ILE A 321 4.57 -6.00 -12.75
C ILE A 321 5.23 -6.34 -14.07
N HIS A 322 6.25 -5.58 -14.41
CA HIS A 322 6.86 -5.53 -15.74
C HIS A 322 8.21 -6.25 -15.74
N ARG A 323 8.43 -7.07 -16.78
CA ARG A 323 9.66 -7.78 -17.11
C ARG A 323 10.05 -8.88 -16.11
N ASP A 324 10.78 -9.87 -16.62
CA ASP A 324 11.34 -10.99 -15.86
C ASP A 324 12.12 -10.56 -14.61
N GLY A 325 11.88 -11.25 -13.50
CA GLY A 325 12.70 -11.14 -12.28
C GLY A 325 12.02 -10.52 -11.06
N ASN A 326 10.69 -10.37 -11.06
CA ASN A 326 9.98 -9.84 -9.89
C ASN A 326 9.82 -10.91 -8.79
N GLU A 327 10.28 -10.62 -7.58
CA GLU A 327 10.31 -11.57 -6.46
C GLU A 327 9.65 -11.01 -5.18
N SER A 328 8.81 -11.78 -4.50
CA SER A 328 8.21 -11.40 -3.20
C SER A 328 7.50 -10.04 -3.23
N ILE A 329 6.64 -9.83 -4.23
CA ILE A 329 5.84 -8.61 -4.38
C ILE A 329 4.53 -8.75 -3.62
N THR A 330 4.21 -7.79 -2.77
CA THR A 330 2.95 -7.73 -2.02
C THR A 330 2.14 -6.49 -2.41
N ILE A 331 0.89 -6.70 -2.79
CA ILE A 331 -0.09 -5.64 -3.08
C ILE A 331 -1.25 -5.85 -2.12
N THR A 332 -1.51 -4.89 -1.22
CA THR A 332 -2.55 -5.08 -0.21
C THR A 332 -3.29 -3.81 0.20
N ASP A 333 -4.49 -3.95 0.76
CA ASP A 333 -5.25 -2.84 1.35
C ASP A 333 -5.44 -1.67 0.37
N GLY A 334 -6.16 -1.89 -0.73
CA GLY A 334 -6.42 -0.81 -1.68
C GLY A 334 -7.46 -1.11 -2.73
N HIS A 335 -7.70 -0.12 -3.59
CA HIS A 335 -8.60 -0.27 -4.73
C HIS A 335 -8.05 0.37 -6.00
N VAL A 336 -8.45 -0.21 -7.13
CA VAL A 336 -8.12 0.22 -8.48
C VAL A 336 -9.40 0.31 -9.30
N THR A 337 -9.62 1.45 -9.94
CA THR A 337 -10.83 1.75 -10.71
C THR A 337 -10.50 2.35 -12.08
N GLY A 338 -11.36 2.10 -13.06
CA GLY A 338 -11.37 2.87 -14.32
C GLY A 338 -10.24 2.56 -15.32
N CYS A 339 -9.49 1.47 -15.15
CA CYS A 339 -8.43 1.11 -16.08
C CYS A 339 -8.99 0.54 -17.40
N ARG A 340 -8.44 1.00 -18.54
CA ARG A 340 -8.88 0.59 -19.89
C ARG A 340 -8.55 -0.86 -20.22
N HIS A 341 -7.58 -1.47 -19.55
CA HIS A 341 -7.22 -2.86 -19.74
C HIS A 341 -7.33 -3.69 -18.47
N SER A 342 -6.49 -3.47 -17.45
CA SER A 342 -6.48 -4.29 -16.23
C SER A 342 -6.19 -3.47 -14.97
N ALA A 343 -6.82 -3.79 -13.85
CA ALA A 343 -6.41 -3.20 -12.57
C ALA A 343 -4.98 -3.61 -12.17
N ILE A 344 -4.68 -4.92 -12.24
CA ILE A 344 -3.33 -5.46 -11.97
C ILE A 344 -2.88 -6.30 -13.16
N ARG A 345 -1.68 -6.02 -13.66
CA ARG A 345 -1.11 -6.69 -14.83
C ARG A 345 0.30 -7.22 -14.55
N SER A 346 0.60 -8.39 -15.13
CA SER A 346 1.96 -8.79 -15.49
C SER A 346 2.01 -9.14 -16.97
N ASP A 347 3.14 -8.92 -17.64
CA ASP A 347 3.24 -9.25 -19.06
C ASP A 347 3.35 -10.75 -19.34
N PRO A 348 2.98 -11.17 -20.55
CA PRO A 348 3.19 -12.54 -20.99
C PRO A 348 4.67 -12.92 -20.99
N GLY A 349 4.98 -14.12 -20.51
CA GLY A 349 6.33 -14.67 -20.42
C GLY A 349 7.07 -14.30 -19.14
N ASP A 350 6.71 -13.19 -18.49
CA ASP A 350 7.45 -12.68 -17.32
C ASP A 350 7.47 -13.69 -16.17
N LEU A 351 8.64 -14.01 -15.64
CA LEU A 351 8.80 -14.85 -14.46
C LEU A 351 8.58 -14.05 -13.17
N ILE A 352 7.68 -14.58 -12.33
CA ILE A 352 7.32 -14.04 -11.02
C ILE A 352 7.48 -15.13 -9.96
N ASP A 353 8.15 -14.80 -8.87
CA ASP A 353 8.32 -15.71 -7.71
C ASP A 353 7.81 -15.04 -6.43
N GLY A 354 6.66 -15.50 -5.92
CA GLY A 354 6.09 -14.95 -4.69
C GLY A 354 5.30 -13.66 -4.92
N LEU A 355 4.12 -13.75 -5.55
CA LEU A 355 3.19 -12.63 -5.66
C LEU A 355 2.05 -12.79 -4.67
N THR A 356 1.84 -11.80 -3.82
CA THR A 356 0.70 -11.73 -2.88
C THR A 356 -0.20 -10.56 -3.21
N ILE A 357 -1.49 -10.82 -3.44
CA ILE A 357 -2.53 -9.81 -3.63
C ILE A 357 -3.59 -10.04 -2.55
N GLU A 358 -3.74 -9.10 -1.62
CA GLU A 358 -4.59 -9.30 -0.44
C GLU A 358 -5.45 -8.09 -0.11
N ARG A 359 -6.76 -8.25 0.14
CA ARG A 359 -7.66 -7.15 0.52
C ARG A 359 -7.67 -6.02 -0.53
N VAL A 360 -7.75 -6.40 -1.82
CA VAL A 360 -7.77 -5.48 -2.96
C VAL A 360 -9.11 -5.51 -3.67
N SER A 361 -9.63 -4.33 -4.04
CA SER A 361 -10.83 -4.19 -4.88
C SER A 361 -10.48 -3.66 -6.28
N CYS A 362 -10.78 -4.43 -7.32
CA CYS A 362 -10.65 -4.03 -8.72
C CYS A 362 -12.04 -3.72 -9.27
N LEU A 363 -12.41 -2.44 -9.38
CA LEU A 363 -13.78 -1.99 -9.67
C LEU A 363 -13.85 -1.30 -11.02
N ASP A 364 -14.85 -1.60 -11.84
CA ASP A 364 -15.12 -0.92 -13.12
C ASP A 364 -13.87 -0.78 -14.00
N ASN A 365 -13.13 -1.89 -14.12
CA ASN A 365 -11.99 -2.02 -15.04
C ASN A 365 -12.38 -2.96 -16.18
N ALA A 366 -11.72 -2.84 -17.34
CA ALA A 366 -11.95 -3.79 -18.42
C ALA A 366 -11.61 -5.25 -18.01
N ARG A 367 -10.62 -5.43 -17.12
CA ARG A 367 -10.25 -6.68 -16.44
C ARG A 367 -9.84 -6.38 -15.00
N GLY A 368 -10.02 -7.34 -14.10
CA GLY A 368 -9.49 -7.23 -12.73
C GLY A 368 -7.99 -7.50 -12.70
N ILE A 369 -7.63 -8.77 -12.61
CA ILE A 369 -6.24 -9.21 -12.48
C ILE A 369 -5.88 -10.05 -13.72
N SER A 370 -4.82 -9.65 -14.43
CA SER A 370 -4.32 -10.35 -15.62
C SER A 370 -2.82 -10.58 -15.51
N LEU A 371 -2.43 -11.75 -15.01
CA LEU A 371 -1.03 -12.16 -14.91
C LEU A 371 -0.69 -12.95 -16.18
N GLY A 372 -0.25 -12.25 -17.23
CA GLY A 372 -0.13 -12.72 -18.62
C GLY A 372 0.39 -14.14 -18.81
N HIS A 373 0.14 -14.75 -19.97
CA HIS A 373 0.43 -16.18 -20.21
C HIS A 373 1.91 -16.53 -19.98
N ALA A 374 2.19 -17.63 -19.28
CA ALA A 374 3.50 -18.24 -19.16
C ALA A 374 3.34 -19.76 -19.09
N GLU A 375 4.09 -20.51 -19.90
CA GLU A 375 3.96 -21.98 -19.95
C GLU A 375 4.39 -22.65 -18.63
N SER A 376 5.34 -22.08 -17.90
CA SER A 376 5.82 -22.55 -16.59
C SER A 376 6.82 -21.57 -15.98
N GLY A 377 7.30 -21.86 -14.76
CA GLY A 377 8.45 -21.18 -14.15
C GLY A 377 8.07 -20.09 -13.15
N ARG A 378 6.79 -19.71 -13.08
CA ARG A 378 6.30 -18.85 -12.00
C ARG A 378 6.01 -19.68 -10.76
N ARG A 379 6.13 -19.06 -9.59
CA ARG A 379 6.01 -19.74 -8.30
C ARG A 379 5.25 -18.89 -7.30
N ALA A 380 4.53 -19.56 -6.41
CA ALA A 380 3.92 -18.99 -5.22
C ALA A 380 3.04 -17.75 -5.49
N LEU A 381 1.85 -17.96 -6.05
CA LEU A 381 0.81 -16.94 -6.14
C LEU A 381 -0.17 -17.07 -4.97
N THR A 382 -0.38 -15.97 -4.23
CA THR A 382 -1.42 -15.88 -3.20
C THR A 382 -2.40 -14.76 -3.52
N ILE A 383 -3.69 -15.07 -3.63
CA ILE A 383 -4.77 -14.08 -3.78
C ILE A 383 -5.80 -14.29 -2.69
N THR A 384 -5.99 -13.31 -1.80
CA THR A 384 -6.87 -13.48 -0.63
C THR A 384 -7.74 -12.25 -0.35
N ASN A 385 -9.03 -12.44 -0.11
CA ASN A 385 -9.98 -11.36 0.19
C ASN A 385 -10.03 -10.29 -0.93
N VAL A 386 -10.15 -10.73 -2.18
CA VAL A 386 -10.14 -9.84 -3.36
C VAL A 386 -11.54 -9.75 -3.96
N THR A 387 -11.92 -8.55 -4.38
CA THR A 387 -13.15 -8.32 -5.16
C THR A 387 -12.80 -7.77 -6.54
N ILE A 388 -13.34 -8.38 -7.59
CA ILE A 388 -13.24 -7.92 -8.97
C ILE A 388 -14.68 -7.71 -9.45
N ARG A 389 -15.03 -6.47 -9.80
CA ARG A 389 -16.39 -6.15 -10.23
C ARG A 389 -16.38 -5.15 -11.36
N THR A 390 -17.21 -5.39 -12.37
CA THR A 390 -17.51 -4.41 -13.43
C THR A 390 -18.98 -4.54 -13.79
N ALA A 391 -19.74 -3.44 -13.76
CA ALA A 391 -21.15 -3.45 -14.19
C ALA A 391 -21.33 -3.06 -15.67
N ASP A 392 -20.31 -2.46 -16.29
CA ASP A 392 -20.35 -1.98 -17.67
C ASP A 392 -19.94 -3.09 -18.66
N SER A 393 -20.92 -3.64 -19.37
CA SER A 393 -20.70 -4.63 -20.44
C SER A 393 -19.94 -4.10 -21.65
N GLY A 394 -19.94 -2.78 -21.88
CA GLY A 394 -19.16 -2.16 -22.94
C GLY A 394 -17.67 -2.02 -22.59
N LEU A 395 -17.35 -2.01 -21.30
CA LEU A 395 -15.99 -1.95 -20.77
C LEU A 395 -15.40 -3.35 -20.52
N ALA A 396 -16.17 -4.26 -19.94
CA ALA A 396 -15.72 -5.59 -19.58
C ALA A 396 -15.15 -6.35 -20.79
N SER A 397 -13.97 -6.95 -20.62
CA SER A 397 -13.29 -7.69 -21.68
C SER A 397 -12.57 -8.91 -21.11
N GLY A 398 -12.43 -9.98 -21.91
CA GLY A 398 -11.61 -11.13 -21.51
C GLY A 398 -12.10 -11.79 -20.22
N SER A 399 -11.30 -11.74 -19.15
CA SER A 399 -11.69 -12.27 -17.85
C SER A 399 -11.49 -11.32 -16.69
N GLY A 400 -12.28 -11.54 -15.63
CA GLY A 400 -12.09 -10.85 -14.36
C GLY A 400 -10.74 -11.21 -13.73
N LEU A 401 -10.46 -12.50 -13.61
CA LEU A 401 -9.15 -13.04 -13.21
C LEU A 401 -8.55 -13.92 -14.32
N TYR A 402 -7.28 -13.69 -14.62
CA TYR A 402 -6.44 -14.57 -15.45
C TYR A 402 -5.08 -14.77 -14.78
N ALA A 403 -4.66 -16.04 -14.64
CA ALA A 403 -3.33 -16.41 -14.20
C ALA A 403 -2.83 -17.65 -14.94
N SER A 404 -1.53 -17.73 -15.19
CA SER A 404 -0.93 -18.84 -15.91
C SER A 404 0.52 -19.09 -15.47
N GLY A 405 0.94 -20.36 -15.49
CA GLY A 405 2.34 -20.77 -15.33
C GLY A 405 2.85 -20.90 -13.90
N PHE A 406 1.97 -20.88 -12.90
CA PHE A 406 2.36 -20.89 -11.48
C PHE A 406 2.34 -22.28 -10.85
N ASP A 407 3.41 -22.60 -10.12
CA ASP A 407 3.49 -23.70 -9.16
C ASP A 407 3.21 -23.21 -7.72
N GLY A 408 2.27 -23.87 -7.04
CA GLY A 408 1.94 -23.59 -5.64
C GLY A 408 1.06 -22.35 -5.47
N THR A 409 -0.09 -22.32 -6.15
CA THR A 409 -1.04 -21.18 -6.08
C THR A 409 -2.12 -21.39 -5.03
N SER A 410 -2.42 -20.36 -4.23
CA SER A 410 -3.53 -20.34 -3.29
C SER A 410 -4.42 -19.11 -3.48
N ILE A 411 -5.70 -19.35 -3.77
CA ILE A 411 -6.72 -18.31 -3.95
C ILE A 411 -7.83 -18.54 -2.93
N SER A 412 -8.15 -17.52 -2.14
CA SER A 412 -9.20 -17.60 -1.13
C SER A 412 -10.05 -16.34 -0.99
N ASN A 413 -11.34 -16.51 -0.68
CA ASN A 413 -12.28 -15.39 -0.48
C ASN A 413 -12.27 -14.40 -1.66
N LEU A 414 -12.36 -14.93 -2.87
CA LEU A 414 -12.35 -14.16 -4.11
C LEU A 414 -13.78 -13.99 -4.64
N ILE A 415 -14.15 -12.77 -5.01
CA ILE A 415 -15.41 -12.46 -5.71
C ILE A 415 -15.07 -11.90 -7.08
N VAL A 416 -15.62 -12.50 -8.13
CA VAL A 416 -15.60 -11.98 -9.50
C VAL A 416 -17.04 -11.80 -9.98
N ASP A 417 -17.42 -10.58 -10.29
CA ASP A 417 -18.81 -10.18 -10.55
C ASP A 417 -18.89 -9.20 -11.73
N GLY A 418 -19.29 -9.68 -12.90
CA GLY A 418 -19.46 -8.81 -14.06
C GLY A 418 -19.56 -9.54 -15.40
N PRO A 419 -19.96 -8.83 -16.46
CA PRO A 419 -20.18 -9.35 -17.81
C PRO A 419 -18.86 -9.57 -18.56
N PHE A 420 -17.90 -10.24 -17.93
CA PHE A 420 -16.67 -10.67 -18.59
C PHE A 420 -16.96 -11.81 -19.57
N THR A 421 -16.08 -12.05 -20.55
CA THR A 421 -16.21 -13.26 -21.39
C THR A 421 -16.13 -14.52 -20.54
N ASN A 422 -15.20 -14.57 -19.58
CA ASN A 422 -15.14 -15.61 -18.56
C ASN A 422 -14.86 -14.96 -17.21
N SER A 423 -15.40 -15.43 -16.09
CA SER A 423 -15.06 -14.81 -14.80
C SER A 423 -13.59 -15.09 -14.45
N ILE A 424 -13.19 -16.37 -14.47
CA ILE A 424 -11.87 -16.82 -14.03
C ILE A 424 -11.25 -17.80 -15.04
N ILE A 425 -10.00 -17.57 -15.43
CA ILE A 425 -9.24 -18.43 -16.36
C ILE A 425 -7.88 -18.81 -15.75
N PHE A 426 -7.52 -20.09 -15.91
CA PHE A 426 -6.23 -20.65 -15.54
C PHE A 426 -5.63 -21.49 -16.68
N ASP A 427 -4.32 -21.32 -16.94
CA ASP A 427 -3.53 -22.15 -17.86
C ASP A 427 -2.22 -22.58 -17.18
N ASP A 428 -1.77 -23.81 -17.42
CA ASP A 428 -0.45 -24.30 -16.95
C ASP A 428 -0.21 -24.05 -15.46
N MET A 429 -1.13 -24.54 -14.62
CA MET A 429 -1.09 -24.33 -13.17
C MET A 429 -0.80 -25.64 -12.45
N ASP A 430 0.17 -25.63 -11.55
CA ASP A 430 0.50 -26.76 -10.68
C ASP A 430 0.12 -26.45 -9.22
N ASP A 431 -0.46 -27.44 -8.54
CA ASP A 431 -0.97 -27.33 -7.16
C ASP A 431 -1.87 -26.09 -6.90
N LEU A 432 -2.81 -25.80 -7.80
CA LEU A 432 -3.74 -24.68 -7.67
C LEU A 432 -4.85 -24.97 -6.64
N LYS A 433 -4.89 -24.21 -5.56
CA LYS A 433 -5.89 -24.30 -4.50
C LYS A 433 -6.83 -23.11 -4.53
N LEU A 434 -8.13 -23.38 -4.63
CA LEU A 434 -9.19 -22.37 -4.58
C LEU A 434 -10.14 -22.66 -3.43
N SER A 435 -10.43 -21.66 -2.61
CA SER A 435 -11.37 -21.77 -1.48
C SER A 435 -12.28 -20.55 -1.34
N THR A 436 -13.58 -20.76 -1.16
CA THR A 436 -14.55 -19.64 -0.99
C THR A 436 -14.49 -18.65 -2.16
N VAL A 437 -14.72 -19.15 -3.38
CA VAL A 437 -14.65 -18.33 -4.61
C VAL A 437 -16.01 -18.18 -5.25
N THR A 438 -16.41 -16.94 -5.54
CA THR A 438 -17.65 -16.62 -6.26
C THR A 438 -17.33 -16.06 -7.63
N ALA A 439 -17.93 -16.64 -8.67
CA ALA A 439 -17.89 -16.17 -10.06
C ALA A 439 -19.32 -15.92 -10.52
N THR A 440 -19.64 -14.69 -10.94
CA THR A 440 -20.99 -14.29 -11.33
C THR A 440 -20.99 -13.42 -12.59
N GLY A 441 -21.97 -13.64 -13.45
CA GLY A 441 -22.31 -12.73 -14.56
C GLY A 441 -21.54 -12.92 -15.86
N ALA A 442 -20.62 -13.90 -15.97
CA ALA A 442 -19.83 -14.07 -17.18
C ALA A 442 -20.66 -14.55 -18.38
N ASP A 443 -20.36 -14.02 -19.57
CA ASP A 443 -21.05 -14.35 -20.82
C ASP A 443 -20.86 -15.82 -21.24
N HIS A 444 -19.77 -16.45 -20.81
CA HIS A 444 -19.41 -17.81 -21.19
C HIS A 444 -19.19 -18.71 -19.97
N GLN A 445 -17.99 -18.68 -19.38
CA GLN A 445 -17.61 -19.62 -18.31
C GLN A 445 -17.34 -18.92 -16.98
N ALA A 446 -17.83 -19.50 -15.88
CA ALA A 446 -17.49 -19.02 -14.54
C ALA A 446 -16.04 -19.38 -14.18
N PHE A 447 -15.73 -20.68 -14.21
CA PHE A 447 -14.39 -21.22 -13.96
C PHE A 447 -13.88 -21.95 -15.21
N ARG A 448 -12.76 -21.50 -15.78
CA ARG A 448 -12.14 -22.12 -16.95
C ARG A 448 -10.70 -22.55 -16.64
N PHE A 449 -10.50 -23.84 -16.49
CA PHE A 449 -9.18 -24.47 -16.46
C PHE A 449 -8.87 -24.90 -17.90
N ARG A 450 -8.08 -24.12 -18.64
CA ARG A 450 -8.00 -24.26 -20.10
C ARG A 450 -7.14 -25.44 -20.54
N GLU A 451 -5.94 -25.53 -20.00
CA GLU A 451 -4.93 -26.54 -20.33
C GLU A 451 -3.97 -26.74 -19.15
N ASN A 452 -3.50 -27.97 -18.95
CA ASN A 452 -2.45 -28.34 -17.99
C ASN A 452 -2.64 -27.76 -16.57
N ALA A 453 -3.87 -27.76 -16.05
CA ALA A 453 -4.15 -27.25 -14.72
C ALA A 453 -4.46 -28.38 -13.73
N GLU A 454 -3.65 -28.52 -12.68
CA GLU A 454 -3.94 -29.34 -11.50
C GLU A 454 -4.56 -28.46 -10.42
N ALA A 455 -5.86 -28.63 -10.17
CA ALA A 455 -6.62 -27.73 -9.31
C ALA A 455 -7.49 -28.45 -8.26
N THR A 456 -7.59 -27.85 -7.08
CA THR A 456 -8.56 -28.21 -6.04
C THR A 456 -9.45 -27.01 -5.73
N LEU A 457 -10.75 -27.13 -5.99
CA LEU A 457 -11.76 -26.10 -5.76
C LEU A 457 -12.70 -26.50 -4.62
N THR A 458 -12.68 -25.74 -3.52
CA THR A 458 -13.49 -26.02 -2.33
C THR A 458 -14.38 -24.84 -1.99
N THR A 459 -15.68 -25.07 -1.79
CA THR A 459 -16.64 -24.00 -1.48
C THR A 459 -16.63 -22.91 -2.56
N ALA A 460 -17.36 -23.11 -3.64
CA ALA A 460 -17.44 -22.12 -4.71
C ALA A 460 -18.88 -21.89 -5.17
N ARG A 461 -19.11 -20.73 -5.80
CA ARG A 461 -20.38 -20.39 -6.43
C ARG A 461 -20.12 -19.96 -7.87
N ALA A 462 -20.78 -20.62 -8.81
CA ALA A 462 -20.93 -20.15 -10.18
C ALA A 462 -22.38 -19.71 -10.36
N ALA A 463 -22.60 -18.46 -10.75
CA ALA A 463 -23.94 -17.94 -10.92
C ALA A 463 -24.10 -17.08 -12.18
N GLU A 464 -25.27 -17.12 -12.82
CA GLU A 464 -25.62 -16.24 -13.95
C GLU A 464 -24.56 -16.29 -15.06
N CYS A 465 -24.15 -17.50 -15.45
CA CYS A 465 -23.08 -17.71 -16.44
C CYS A 465 -23.65 -18.30 -17.72
N GLY A 466 -23.27 -17.72 -18.87
CA GLY A 466 -23.96 -17.99 -20.13
C GLY A 466 -23.87 -19.43 -20.64
N THR A 467 -22.72 -20.10 -20.54
CA THR A 467 -22.55 -21.46 -21.09
C THR A 467 -22.23 -22.51 -20.04
N VAL A 468 -21.19 -22.32 -19.22
CA VAL A 468 -20.71 -23.39 -18.32
C VAL A 468 -20.28 -22.84 -16.96
N GLY A 469 -20.68 -23.51 -15.87
CA GLY A 469 -20.18 -23.24 -14.53
C GLY A 469 -18.68 -23.56 -14.40
N ILE A 470 -18.29 -24.82 -14.60
CA ILE A 470 -16.89 -25.28 -14.59
C ILE A 470 -16.52 -25.94 -15.92
N TYR A 471 -15.49 -25.41 -16.58
CA TYR A 471 -14.85 -26.05 -17.73
C TYR A 471 -13.45 -26.55 -17.36
N SER A 472 -13.19 -27.84 -17.57
CA SER A 472 -11.86 -28.47 -17.48
C SER A 472 -11.43 -28.91 -18.87
N GLY A 473 -10.41 -28.26 -19.41
CA GLY A 473 -9.86 -28.58 -20.72
C GLY A 473 -8.78 -29.66 -20.69
N PRO A 474 -8.08 -29.85 -21.82
CA PRO A 474 -7.11 -30.92 -22.01
C PRO A 474 -6.04 -30.94 -20.92
N GLU A 475 -5.68 -32.15 -20.51
CA GLU A 475 -4.58 -32.41 -19.56
C GLU A 475 -4.76 -31.73 -18.18
N SER A 476 -5.93 -31.17 -17.92
CA SER A 476 -6.29 -30.58 -16.63
C SER A 476 -6.95 -31.62 -15.73
N SER A 477 -6.64 -31.56 -14.43
CA SER A 477 -7.21 -32.40 -13.39
C SER A 477 -7.78 -31.50 -12.30
N VAL A 478 -9.11 -31.36 -12.28
CA VAL A 478 -9.82 -30.49 -11.33
C VAL A 478 -10.61 -31.33 -10.33
N ALA A 479 -10.17 -31.33 -9.07
CA ALA A 479 -10.95 -31.84 -7.95
C ALA A 479 -11.84 -30.72 -7.39
N TYR A 480 -13.11 -30.99 -7.15
CA TYR A 480 -14.05 -29.98 -6.65
C TYR A 480 -14.99 -30.51 -5.57
N GLY A 481 -15.42 -29.65 -4.65
CA GLY A 481 -16.37 -29.99 -3.59
C GLY A 481 -17.04 -28.76 -2.98
N GLY A 482 -18.33 -28.88 -2.62
CA GLY A 482 -19.09 -27.77 -2.05
C GLY A 482 -19.40 -26.65 -3.05
N ILE A 483 -19.64 -27.00 -4.31
CA ILE A 483 -19.95 -26.03 -5.37
C ILE A 483 -21.46 -25.83 -5.47
N THR A 484 -21.88 -24.58 -5.60
CA THR A 484 -23.26 -24.20 -5.92
C THR A 484 -23.31 -23.61 -7.32
N PHE A 485 -24.24 -24.12 -8.13
CA PHE A 485 -24.55 -23.60 -9.45
C PHE A 485 -25.92 -22.93 -9.42
N ASP A 486 -26.03 -21.74 -10.01
CA ASP A 486 -27.25 -20.94 -10.01
C ASP A 486 -27.41 -20.24 -11.37
N ASP A 487 -28.40 -20.62 -12.16
CA ASP A 487 -28.59 -20.08 -13.53
C ASP A 487 -27.32 -20.18 -14.42
N VAL A 488 -26.81 -21.40 -14.58
CA VAL A 488 -25.72 -21.71 -15.51
C VAL A 488 -26.23 -22.63 -16.61
N GLY A 489 -25.69 -22.49 -17.84
CA GLY A 489 -26.10 -23.33 -18.97
C GLY A 489 -25.85 -24.82 -18.73
N GLU A 490 -24.60 -25.17 -18.43
CA GLU A 490 -24.17 -26.50 -18.02
C GLU A 490 -23.33 -26.40 -16.75
N GLU A 491 -23.48 -27.33 -15.81
CA GLU A 491 -22.75 -27.25 -14.53
C GLU A 491 -21.26 -27.56 -14.72
N VAL A 492 -20.93 -28.70 -15.36
CA VAL A 492 -19.55 -29.16 -15.56
C VAL A 492 -19.31 -29.75 -16.94
N VAL A 493 -18.26 -29.26 -17.62
CA VAL A 493 -17.77 -29.78 -18.90
C VAL A 493 -16.31 -30.18 -18.76
N VAL A 494 -15.97 -31.39 -19.21
CA VAL A 494 -14.60 -31.93 -19.20
C VAL A 494 -14.24 -32.36 -20.62
N ASP A 495 -13.18 -31.77 -21.19
CA ASP A 495 -12.73 -32.02 -22.56
C ASP A 495 -13.84 -31.88 -23.62
N GLY A 496 -14.77 -30.94 -23.39
CA GLY A 496 -15.92 -30.71 -24.26
C GLY A 496 -17.07 -31.72 -24.09
N GLU A 497 -16.95 -32.67 -23.16
CA GLU A 497 -18.03 -33.60 -22.80
C GLU A 497 -18.74 -33.14 -21.51
N ILE A 498 -20.06 -33.12 -21.54
CA ILE A 498 -20.90 -32.84 -20.37
C ILE A 498 -20.70 -33.97 -19.34
N ARG A 499 -20.40 -33.60 -18.09
CA ARG A 499 -20.33 -34.54 -16.97
C ARG A 499 -21.44 -34.26 -15.99
N GLU A 500 -22.14 -35.32 -15.58
CA GLU A 500 -23.14 -35.20 -14.53
C GLU A 500 -22.47 -34.80 -13.22
N TRP A 501 -23.02 -33.80 -12.56
CA TRP A 501 -22.58 -33.37 -11.23
C TRP A 501 -22.94 -34.44 -10.20
N VAL A 502 -21.94 -35.19 -9.74
CA VAL A 502 -22.14 -36.19 -8.69
C VAL A 502 -21.81 -35.57 -7.33
N THR A 503 -22.83 -35.08 -6.62
CA THR A 503 -22.65 -34.71 -5.21
C THR A 503 -22.41 -35.97 -4.38
N SER A 504 -21.39 -35.95 -3.51
CA SER A 504 -21.06 -37.06 -2.59
C SER A 504 -22.15 -37.34 -1.52
N SER A 505 -23.28 -36.64 -1.54
CA SER A 505 -24.40 -36.81 -0.61
C SER A 505 -25.39 -37.92 -0.99
N SER A 506 -25.18 -38.66 -2.09
CA SER A 506 -26.09 -39.71 -2.57
C SER A 506 -25.61 -41.17 -2.36
N SER A 507 -24.69 -41.42 -1.41
CA SER A 507 -24.31 -42.79 -0.99
C SER A 507 -24.87 -43.19 0.37
#